data_AF-A0A9D8L148-F1
#
_entry.id   AF-A0A9D8L148-F1
#
_cell.length_a   1.000
_cell.length_b   1.000
_cell.length_c   1.000
_cell.angle_alpha   90.00
_cell.angle_beta   90.00
_cell.angle_gamma   90.00
#
_symmetry.space_group_name_H-M   'P 1'
#
loop_
_entity.id
_entity.type
_entity.pdbx_description
1 polymer ?
#
loop_
_entity_poly.entity_id
_entity_poly.type
_entity_poly.pdbx_seq_one_letter_code
_entity_poly.pdbx_strand_id
1 'polypeptide(L)'
;MSKLTKPFRGVRDGEIYPTEFAAGDDCPPELEAGARASGALAEGKSPGGPDQEEKAELIAKLEAAGITFDKRWGVDKLAAALAEGKKD
;
A
#
# COMPACT_ATOMS: atom_id res chain seq x y z
N MET A 1 -10.10 8.92 -15.88
CA MET A 1 -9.00 9.90 -15.90
C MET A 1 -8.90 10.47 -14.50
N SER A 2 -7.77 10.22 -13.83
CA SER A 2 -7.57 10.62 -12.45
C SER A 2 -7.25 12.10 -12.41
N LYS A 3 -8.02 12.88 -11.65
CA LYS A 3 -7.74 14.31 -11.46
C LYS A 3 -6.75 14.51 -10.34
N LEU A 4 -5.81 15.43 -10.52
CA LEU A 4 -4.89 15.80 -9.47
C LEU A 4 -5.65 16.37 -8.26
N THR A 5 -5.41 15.84 -7.07
CA THR A 5 -6.02 16.39 -5.84
C THR A 5 -5.21 17.54 -5.25
N LYS A 6 -3.90 17.59 -5.55
CA LYS A 6 -2.98 18.64 -5.09
C LYS A 6 -2.14 19.14 -6.25
N PRO A 7 -1.73 20.42 -6.24
CA PRO A 7 -0.78 20.90 -7.21
C PRO A 7 0.57 20.21 -6.97
N PHE A 8 1.20 19.72 -8.02
CA PHE A 8 2.56 19.20 -7.96
C PHE A 8 3.32 19.54 -9.22
N ARG A 9 4.66 19.52 -9.12
CA ARG A 9 5.55 19.79 -10.24
C ARG A 9 6.01 18.47 -10.83
N GLY A 10 5.75 18.24 -12.11
CA GLY A 10 6.07 17.01 -12.81
C GLY A 10 6.67 17.27 -14.19
N VAL A 11 7.37 16.29 -14.74
CA VAL A 11 7.91 16.36 -16.09
C VAL A 11 7.05 15.49 -16.99
N ARG A 12 6.62 16.01 -18.15
CA ARG A 12 5.87 15.26 -19.15
C ARG A 12 6.84 14.53 -20.09
N ASP A 13 6.37 13.48 -20.78
CA ASP A 13 7.15 12.81 -21.81
C ASP A 13 7.73 13.79 -22.80
N GLY A 14 9.03 13.68 -23.08
CA GLY A 14 9.71 14.54 -24.03
C GLY A 14 9.94 15.99 -23.59
N GLU A 15 9.47 16.41 -22.41
CA GLU A 15 9.86 17.67 -21.79
C GLU A 15 11.05 17.44 -20.85
N ILE A 16 12.02 18.35 -20.87
CA ILE A 16 13.17 18.33 -19.95
C ILE A 16 12.93 19.21 -18.73
N TYR A 17 11.94 20.09 -18.81
CA TYR A 17 11.61 21.07 -17.78
C TYR A 17 10.38 20.64 -16.99
N PRO A 18 10.42 20.77 -15.65
CA PRO A 18 9.29 20.42 -14.81
C PRO A 18 8.20 21.48 -14.87
N THR A 19 7.01 21.03 -15.24
CA THR A 19 5.77 21.80 -15.42
C THR A 19 4.92 21.72 -14.14
N GLU A 20 4.22 22.81 -13.82
CA GLU A 20 3.28 22.85 -12.69
C GLU A 20 1.93 22.29 -13.11
N PHE A 21 1.47 21.24 -12.42
CA PHE A 21 0.13 20.71 -12.58
C PHE A 21 -0.74 21.24 -11.44
N ALA A 22 -1.90 21.80 -11.78
CA ALA A 22 -2.83 22.34 -10.80
C ALA A 22 -3.71 21.24 -10.18
N ALA A 23 -4.23 21.49 -8.98
CA ALA A 23 -5.29 20.65 -8.42
C ALA A 23 -6.55 20.75 -9.30
N GLY A 24 -7.12 19.59 -9.65
CA GLY A 24 -8.27 19.44 -10.54
C GLY A 24 -7.89 19.18 -12.00
N ASP A 25 -6.60 19.32 -12.35
CA ASP A 25 -6.10 19.06 -13.70
C ASP A 25 -6.07 17.56 -14.01
N ASP A 26 -6.10 17.21 -15.29
CA ASP A 26 -6.09 15.82 -15.75
C ASP A 26 -4.68 15.22 -15.61
N CYS A 27 -4.54 14.08 -14.93
CA CYS A 27 -3.23 13.45 -14.75
C CYS A 27 -2.85 12.68 -16.03
N PRO A 28 -1.77 13.08 -16.74
CA PRO A 28 -1.36 12.36 -17.94
C PRO A 28 -0.98 10.91 -17.60
N PRO A 29 -1.34 9.93 -18.46
CA PRO A 29 -1.22 8.51 -18.16
C PRO A 29 0.23 8.06 -17.91
N GLU A 30 1.21 8.76 -18.47
CA GLU A 30 2.62 8.47 -18.22
C GLU A 30 3.07 8.86 -16.81
N LEU A 31 2.56 9.98 -16.31
CA LEU A 31 2.88 10.48 -14.98
C LEU A 31 2.09 9.70 -13.92
N GLU A 32 0.89 9.24 -14.27
CA GLU A 32 0.16 8.22 -13.54
C GLU A 32 0.96 6.90 -13.49
N ALA A 33 1.47 6.40 -14.62
CA ALA A 33 2.27 5.18 -14.68
C ALA A 33 3.59 5.29 -13.89
N GLY A 34 4.28 6.43 -13.96
CA GLY A 34 5.50 6.70 -13.20
C GLY A 34 5.24 6.80 -11.70
N ALA A 35 4.14 7.44 -11.30
CA ALA A 35 3.72 7.51 -9.91
C ALA A 35 3.20 6.15 -9.40
N ARG A 36 2.60 5.32 -10.26
CA ARG A 36 2.25 3.91 -9.97
C ARG A 36 3.50 3.05 -9.76
N ALA A 37 4.47 3.14 -10.68
CA ALA A 37 5.74 2.41 -10.62
C ALA A 37 6.59 2.82 -9.41
N SER A 38 6.51 4.10 -9.00
CA SER A 38 7.22 4.62 -7.82
C SER A 38 6.47 4.40 -6.51
N GLY A 39 5.26 3.82 -6.55
CA GLY A 39 4.40 3.68 -5.36
C GLY A 39 3.89 5.01 -4.77
N ALA A 40 3.99 6.10 -5.54
CA ALA A 40 3.57 7.45 -5.17
C ALA A 40 2.07 7.69 -5.41
N LEU A 41 1.47 6.99 -6.38
CA LEU A 41 0.03 6.82 -6.40
C LEU A 41 -0.30 5.84 -5.29
N ALA A 42 -0.97 6.36 -4.27
CA ALA A 42 -1.90 5.55 -3.50
C ALA A 42 -3.05 5.12 -4.44
N GLU A 43 -2.76 4.24 -5.41
CA GLU A 43 -3.76 3.51 -6.18
C GLU A 43 -4.42 2.55 -5.19
N GLY A 44 -5.33 3.09 -4.39
CA GLY A 44 -5.81 2.41 -3.21
C GLY A 44 -4.69 2.21 -2.19
N LYS A 45 -4.76 2.98 -1.10
CA LYS A 45 -4.60 2.32 0.19
C LYS A 45 -5.75 1.30 0.32
N SER A 46 -5.70 0.20 -0.43
CA SER A 46 -6.13 -1.05 0.19
C SER A 46 -5.20 -1.17 1.41
N PRO A 47 -5.72 -1.40 2.62
CA PRO A 47 -4.90 -1.52 3.82
C PRO A 47 -4.12 -2.86 3.78
N GLY A 48 -3.41 -3.14 2.69
CA GLY A 48 -3.07 -4.46 2.18
C GLY A 48 -1.81 -4.45 1.32
N GLY A 49 -0.72 -3.83 1.77
CA GLY A 49 0.61 -4.25 1.25
C GLY A 49 0.82 -5.75 1.50
N PRO A 50 1.82 -6.41 0.89
CA PRO A 50 2.07 -7.84 1.13
C PRO A 50 2.17 -8.17 2.63
N ASP A 51 2.76 -7.26 3.40
CA ASP A 51 2.82 -7.30 4.87
C ASP A 51 1.44 -7.29 5.57
N GLN A 52 0.48 -6.55 5.04
CA GLN A 52 -0.86 -6.44 5.61
C GLN A 52 -1.76 -7.62 5.24
N GLU A 53 -1.62 -8.15 4.02
CA GLU A 53 -2.32 -9.38 3.61
C GLU A 53 -1.76 -10.60 4.36
N GLU A 54 -0.43 -10.70 4.48
CA GLU A 54 0.22 -11.74 5.28
C GLU A 54 -0.14 -11.60 6.77
N LYS A 55 -0.20 -10.38 7.30
CA LYS A 55 -0.72 -10.11 8.64
C LYS A 55 -2.17 -10.55 8.80
N ALA A 56 -3.05 -10.22 7.85
CA ALA A 56 -4.46 -10.57 7.91
C ALA A 56 -4.66 -12.10 7.86
N GLU A 57 -3.87 -12.80 7.04
CA GLU A 57 -3.88 -14.26 6.98
C GLU A 57 -3.39 -14.89 8.29
N LEU A 58 -2.28 -14.39 8.85
CA LEU A 58 -1.75 -14.85 10.13
C LEU A 58 -2.75 -14.62 11.27
N ILE A 59 -3.42 -13.46 11.29
CA ILE A 59 -4.50 -13.15 12.23
C ILE A 59 -5.66 -14.14 12.11
N ALA A 60 -6.14 -14.40 10.89
CA ALA A 60 -7.23 -15.36 10.66
C ALA A 60 -6.85 -16.77 11.13
N LYS A 61 -5.61 -17.19 10.88
CA LYS A 61 -5.11 -18.50 11.34
C LYS A 61 -4.96 -18.56 12.87
N LEU A 62 -4.53 -17.48 13.52
CA LEU A 62 -4.46 -17.40 14.99
C LEU A 62 -5.84 -17.45 15.63
N GLU A 63 -6.83 -16.73 15.08
CA GLU A 63 -8.23 -16.80 15.54
C GLU A 63 -8.81 -18.20 15.35
N ALA A 64 -8.54 -18.85 14.21
CA ALA A 64 -8.97 -20.22 13.95
C ALA A 64 -8.33 -21.24 14.90
N ALA A 65 -7.09 -21.01 15.33
CA ALA A 65 -6.39 -21.81 16.33
C ALA A 65 -6.77 -21.43 17.78
N GLY A 66 -7.57 -20.38 18.00
CA GLY A 66 -7.93 -19.90 19.33
C GLY A 66 -6.77 -19.26 20.11
N ILE A 67 -5.71 -18.86 19.42
CA ILE A 67 -4.51 -18.26 20.03
C ILE A 67 -4.82 -16.79 20.31
N THR A 68 -4.54 -16.33 21.53
CA THR A 68 -4.71 -14.91 21.87
C THR A 68 -3.57 -14.10 21.26
N PHE A 69 -3.89 -13.14 20.39
CA PHE A 69 -2.91 -12.22 19.79
C PHE A 69 -3.42 -10.78 19.82
N ASP A 70 -2.49 -9.84 19.66
CA ASP A 70 -2.82 -8.41 19.58
C ASP A 70 -2.87 -7.94 18.12
N LYS A 71 -3.95 -7.26 17.74
CA LYS A 71 -4.16 -6.76 16.36
C LYS A 71 -3.16 -5.69 15.92
N ARG A 72 -2.36 -5.14 16.85
CA ARG A 72 -1.25 -4.21 16.57
C ARG A 72 0.08 -4.92 16.34
N TRP A 73 0.14 -6.25 16.48
CA TRP A 73 1.34 -7.01 16.13
C TRP A 73 1.60 -6.96 14.62
N GLY A 74 2.89 -6.92 14.27
CA GLY A 74 3.37 -7.08 12.90
C GLY A 74 3.45 -8.56 12.50
N VAL A 75 3.68 -8.81 11.21
CA VAL A 75 3.78 -10.16 10.63
C VAL A 75 4.68 -11.11 11.43
N ASP A 76 5.84 -10.63 11.88
CA ASP A 76 6.82 -11.42 12.63
C ASP A 76 6.25 -11.99 13.94
N LYS A 77 5.57 -11.15 14.73
CA LYS A 77 4.95 -11.57 15.99
C LYS A 77 3.74 -12.48 15.79
N LEU A 78 2.95 -12.24 14.74
CA LEU A 78 1.79 -13.07 14.44
C LEU A 78 2.23 -14.46 13.93
N ALA A 79 3.29 -14.51 13.12
CA ALA A 79 3.91 -15.76 12.68
C ALA A 79 4.50 -16.55 13.86
N ALA A 80 5.19 -15.88 14.79
CA ALA A 80 5.73 -16.51 16.00
C ALA A 80 4.62 -17.08 16.90
N ALA A 81 3.55 -16.33 17.13
CA ALA A 81 2.42 -16.79 17.95
C ALA A 81 1.70 -18.00 17.32
N LEU A 82 1.60 -18.03 15.98
CA LEU A 82 1.00 -19.14 15.26
C LEU A 82 1.86 -20.39 15.34
N ALA A 83 3.19 -20.23 15.24
CA ALA A 83 4.13 -21.34 15.39
C ALA A 83 4.13 -21.91 16.82
N GLU A 84 3.98 -21.05 17.83
CA GLU A 84 3.97 -21.45 19.24
C GLU A 84 2.66 -22.13 19.64
N GLY A 85 1.51 -21.61 19.21
CA GLY A 85 0.22 -22.22 19.52
C GLY A 85 -0.10 -23.51 18.74
N LYS A 86 0.64 -23.83 17.68
CA LYS A 86 0.51 -25.11 16.95
C LYS A 86 1.29 -26.26 17.60
N LYS A 87 1.99 -26.00 18.71
CA LYS A 87 2.83 -26.97 19.42
C LYS A 87 2.11 -27.65 20.61
N ASP A 88 0.83 -27.33 20.82
CA ASP A 88 -0.05 -27.97 21.80
C ASP A 88 -0.93 -29.06 21.15
#